data_AF-A0A396J6U9-F1
#
_entry.id   AF-A0A396J6U9-F1
#
_cell.length_a   1.000
_cell.length_b   1.000
_cell.length_c   1.000
_cell.angle_alpha   90.00
_cell.angle_beta   90.00
_cell.angle_gamma   90.00
#
_symmetry.space_group_name_H-M   'P 1'
#
loop_
_entity.id
_entity.type
_entity.pdbx_description
1 polymer ?
#
loop_
_entity_poly.entity_id
_entity_poly.type
_entity_poly.pdbx_seq_one_letter_code
_entity_poly.pdbx_strand_id
1 'polypeptide(L)' 'MLGCCKLEHLKYFCKYNNHHRTGAKNTVLYLTYFELCHQLDPSGPFNVH' A
#
# COMPACT_ATOMS: atom_id res chain seq x y z
N MET A 1 9.91 9.22 -0.85
CA MET A 1 10.02 8.26 0.27
C MET A 1 8.65 8.03 0.89
N LEU A 2 8.08 6.83 0.78
CA LEU A 2 6.80 6.48 1.43
C LEU A 2 6.87 6.58 2.97
N GLY A 3 8.05 6.38 3.56
CA GLY A 3 8.27 6.50 5.01
C GLY A 3 8.03 7.90 5.59
N CYS A 4 8.05 8.94 4.74
CA CYS A 4 7.76 10.32 5.11
C CYS A 4 6.25 10.64 5.06
N CYS A 5 5.43 9.76 4.48
CA CYS A 5 4.00 9.95 4.43
C CYS A 5 3.39 9.80 5.82
N LYS A 6 2.45 10.68 6.14
CA LYS A 6 1.63 10.56 7.36
C LYS A 6 0.78 9.29 7.28
N LEU A 7 0.48 8.70 8.43
CA LEU A 7 -0.34 7.50 8.52
C LEU A 7 -1.73 7.69 7.87
N GLU A 8 -2.29 8.89 7.95
CA GLU A 8 -3.55 9.24 7.30
C GLU A 8 -3.50 9.12 5.77
N HIS A 9 -2.40 9.55 5.14
CA HIS A 9 -2.21 9.44 3.69
C HIS A 9 -2.07 7.98 3.25
N LEU A 10 -1.34 7.17 4.03
CA LEU A 10 -1.18 5.75 3.77
C LEU A 10 -2.53 5.01 3.91
N LYS A 11 -3.31 5.32 4.96
CA LYS A 11 -4.66 4.77 5.14
C LYS A 11 -5.63 5.22 4.06
N TYR A 12 -5.52 6.47 3.60
CA TYR A 12 -6.30 6.98 2.48
C TYR A 12 -5.98 6.20 1.21
N PHE A 13 -4.70 6.02 0.87
CA PHE A 13 -4.30 5.22 -0.29
C PHE A 13 -4.84 3.79 -0.22
N CYS A 14 -4.69 3.09 0.91
CA CYS A 14 -5.24 1.74 1.09
C CYS A 14 -6.76 1.70 0.92
N LYS A 15 -7.51 2.74 1.36
CA LYS A 15 -8.97 2.83 1.19
C LYS A 15 -9.38 2.70 -0.28
N TYR A 16 -8.68 3.38 -1.18
CA TYR A 16 -9.06 3.48 -2.59
C TYR A 16 -8.52 2.33 -3.45
N ASN A 17 -7.58 1.55 -2.92
CA ASN A 17 -7.06 0.35 -3.56
C ASN A 17 -7.59 -0.93 -2.88
N ASN A 18 -8.74 -0.85 -2.20
CA ASN A 18 -9.41 -1.98 -1.53
C ASN A 18 -8.56 -2.74 -0.49
N HIS A 19 -7.50 -2.13 0.03
CA HIS A 19 -6.68 -2.71 1.09
C HIS A 19 -7.27 -2.42 2.47
N HIS A 20 -7.11 -3.37 3.38
CA HIS A 20 -7.58 -3.21 4.75
C HIS A 20 -6.81 -2.07 5.44
N ARG A 21 -7.56 -1.09 5.97
CA ARG A 21 -7.01 0.13 6.59
C ARG A 21 -6.61 -0.05 8.05
N THR A 22 -6.94 -1.20 8.65
CA THR A 22 -6.58 -1.49 10.03
C THR A 22 -5.23 -2.20 10.06
N GLY A 23 -4.25 -1.56 10.67
CA GLY A 23 -2.88 -2.02 10.72
C GLY A 23 -1.99 -0.97 11.35
N ALA A 24 -0.86 -1.40 11.92
CA ALA A 24 0.18 -0.49 12.38
C ALA A 24 0.79 0.27 11.19
N LYS A 25 1.49 1.37 11.44
CA LYS A 25 2.11 2.19 10.37
C LYS A 25 2.93 1.34 9.38
N ASN A 26 3.69 0.38 9.89
CA ASN A 26 4.54 -0.49 9.07
C ASN A 26 3.71 -1.40 8.15
N THR A 27 2.58 -1.93 8.63
CA THR A 27 1.67 -2.76 7.82
C THR A 27 1.06 -1.95 6.68
N VAL A 28 0.53 -0.75 6.98
CA VAL A 28 -0.07 0.11 5.95
C VAL A 28 0.99 0.61 4.95
N LEU A 29 2.20 0.91 5.43
CA LEU A 29 3.33 1.28 4.59
C LEU A 29 3.71 0.14 3.62
N TYR A 30 3.79 -1.10 4.11
CA TYR A 30 4.08 -2.27 3.28
C TYR A 30 3.01 -2.49 2.22
N LEU A 31 1.72 -2.45 2.59
CA LEU A 31 0.61 -2.58 1.63
C LEU A 31 0.64 -1.46 0.58
N THR A 32 0.95 -0.23 0.98
CA THR A 32 1.10 0.90 0.05
C THR A 32 2.25 0.65 -0.94
N TYR A 33 3.41 0.20 -0.46
CA TYR A 33 4.54 -0.14 -1.32
C TYR A 33 4.19 -1.27 -2.29
N PHE A 34 3.59 -2.33 -1.78
CA PHE A 34 3.23 -3.52 -2.56
C PHE A 34 2.25 -3.18 -3.68
N GLU A 35 1.20 -2.43 -3.36
CA GLU A 35 0.20 -1.97 -4.32
C GLU A 35 0.81 -1.06 -5.40
N LEU A 36 1.74 -0.18 -5.02
CA LEU A 36 2.46 0.65 -6.00
C LEU A 36 3.33 -0.21 -6.93
N CYS A 37 3.98 -1.25 -6.41
CA CYS A 37 4.73 -2.20 -7.25
C CYS A 37 3.82 -2.95 -8.22
N HIS A 38 2.62 -3.36 -7.79
CA HIS A 38 1.63 -3.99 -8.66
C HIS A 38 1.10 -3.05 -9.75
N GLN A 39 0.81 -1.79 -9.40
CA GLN A 39 0.36 -0.78 -10.37
C GLN A 39 1.44 -0.43 -11.41
N LEU A 40 2.72 -0.47 -11.02
CA LEU A 40 3.85 -0.20 -11.90
C LEU A 40 4.19 -1.39 -12.81
N ASP A 41 4.11 -2.61 -12.28
CA ASP A 41 4.32 -3.85 -13.03
C ASP A 41 3.23 -4.88 -12.69
N PRO A 42 2.10 -4.85 -13.39
CA PRO A 42 1.00 -5.79 -13.16
C PRO A 42 1.35 -7.25 -13.51
N SER A 43 2.41 -7.46 -14.31
CA SER A 43 2.90 -8.81 -14.68
C SER A 43 3.97 -9.33 -13.71
N GLY A 44 4.44 -8.48 -12.79
CA GLY A 44 5.43 -8.81 -11.79
C GLY A 44 4.90 -9.74 -10.68
N PRO A 45 5.76 -10.14 -9.74
CA PRO A 45 5.41 -11.08 -8.67
C PRO A 45 4.47 -10.49 -7.60
N PHE A 46 3.91 -9.30 -7.84
CA PHE A 46 3.13 -8.53 -6.89
C PHE A 46 1.61 -8.77 -7.01
N ASN A 47 1.18 -9.88 -7.61
CA ASN A 47 -0.22 -10.28 -7.51
C ASN A 47 -0.47 -10.91 -6.13
N VAL A 48 -1.18 -10.21 -5.24
CA VAL A 48 -1.84 -10.89 -4.11
C VAL A 48 -3.04 -11.63 -4.70
N HIS A 49 -3.01 -12.95 -4.66
CA HIS A 49 -4.16 -13.81 -4.93
C HIS A 49 -5.06 -13.89 -3.68
#